data_AF-A0ABD5C9Y5-F1
#
_entry.id   AF-A0ABD5C9Y5-F1
#
_cell.length_a   1.000
_cell.length_b   1.000
_cell.length_c   1.000
_cell.angle_alpha   90.00
_cell.angle_beta   90.00
_cell.angle_gamma   90.00
#
_symmetry.space_group_name_H-M   'P 1'
#
loop_
_entity.id
_entity.type
_entity.pdbx_description
1 polymer ?
#
loop_
_entity_poly.entity_id
_entity_poly.type
_entity_poly.pdbx_seq_one_letter_code
_entity_poly.pdbx_strand_id
1 'polypeptide(L)'
;NLPKGYDAQEFVEACVDMKVTPHVAQNKSGRHSAVPDAIAQSEGYAVSQQKRKLIEQGFGWAKTVGGMRQVMVRGLKKVDQMFVLTMAAYNLVRMRTLGQIRTQVAQ
;
A
#
# COMPACT_ATOMS: atom_id res chain seq x y z
N ASN A 1 3.81 9.07 2.08
CA ASN A 1 3.12 7.76 1.99
C ASN A 1 1.80 7.95 1.28
N LEU A 2 1.66 7.33 0.10
CA LEU A 2 0.47 7.41 -0.77
C LEU A 2 -0.65 6.57 -0.13
N PRO A 3 -1.40 7.12 0.85
CA PRO A 3 -2.81 7.41 0.56
C PRO A 3 -3.45 8.54 1.38
N LYS A 4 -2.76 9.13 2.36
CA LYS A 4 -3.37 10.17 3.24
C LYS A 4 -3.79 11.43 2.48
N GLY A 5 -3.16 11.70 1.34
CA GLY A 5 -3.50 12.86 0.49
C GLY A 5 -4.89 12.75 -0.14
N TYR A 6 -5.42 11.53 -0.31
CA TYR A 6 -6.74 11.27 -0.91
C TYR A 6 -7.88 11.23 0.10
N ASP A 7 -7.58 11.39 1.39
CA ASP A 7 -8.60 11.66 2.40
C ASP A 7 -9.11 13.11 2.24
N ALA A 8 -9.71 13.40 1.10
CA ALA A 8 -10.21 14.69 0.68
C ALA A 8 -11.71 14.57 0.43
N GLN A 9 -12.45 15.62 0.78
CA GLN A 9 -13.91 15.61 0.72
C GLN A 9 -14.42 15.31 -0.69
N GLU A 10 -13.92 16.03 -1.70
CA GLU A 10 -14.29 15.82 -3.11
C GLU A 10 -14.04 14.38 -3.58
N PHE A 11 -12.95 13.75 -3.13
CA PHE A 11 -12.64 12.37 -3.49
C PHE A 11 -13.62 11.38 -2.84
N VAL A 12 -13.91 11.58 -1.55
CA VAL A 12 -14.85 10.72 -0.81
C VAL A 12 -16.26 10.86 -1.36
N GLU A 13 -16.70 12.09 -1.66
CA GLU A 13 -18.00 12.37 -2.28
C GLU A 13 -18.11 11.71 -3.65
N ALA A 14 -17.11 11.87 -4.52
CA ALA A 14 -17.09 11.21 -5.82
C ALA A 14 -17.18 9.68 -5.70
N CYS A 15 -16.51 9.06 -4.72
CA CYS A 15 -16.66 7.62 -4.46
C CYS A 15 -18.10 7.27 -4.08
N VAL A 16 -18.72 8.03 -3.17
CA VAL A 16 -20.10 7.81 -2.73
C VAL A 16 -21.09 7.97 -3.87
N ASP A 17 -20.95 8.99 -4.71
CA ASP A 17 -21.78 9.23 -5.90
C ASP A 17 -21.70 8.07 -6.90
N MET A 18 -20.50 7.49 -7.05
CA MET A 18 -20.28 6.28 -7.86
C MET A 18 -20.74 4.99 -7.18
N LYS A 19 -21.30 5.06 -5.96
CA LYS A 19 -21.67 3.90 -5.12
C LYS A 19 -20.49 2.97 -4.82
N VAL A 20 -19.29 3.54 -4.68
CA VAL A 20 -18.05 2.85 -4.33
C VAL A 20 -17.65 3.20 -2.91
N THR A 21 -17.30 2.19 -2.09
CA THR A 21 -16.80 2.43 -0.73
C THR A 21 -15.41 3.07 -0.77
N PRO A 22 -15.21 4.28 -0.21
CA PRO A 22 -13.92 4.94 -0.20
C PRO A 22 -12.99 4.28 0.82
N HIS A 23 -12.07 3.45 0.35
CA HIS A 23 -11.06 2.79 1.17
C HIS A 23 -9.79 3.63 1.36
N VAL A 24 -9.87 4.96 1.38
CA VAL A 24 -8.69 5.81 1.62
C VAL A 24 -8.36 5.87 3.10
N ALA A 25 -7.08 6.05 3.43
CA ALA A 25 -6.67 6.06 4.83
C ALA A 25 -7.10 7.35 5.53
N GLN A 26 -7.93 7.23 6.56
CA GLN A 26 -8.29 8.34 7.45
C GLN A 26 -7.06 9.12 7.92
N ASN A 27 -7.14 10.44 7.84
CA ASN A 27 -6.25 11.30 8.56
C ASN A 27 -6.61 11.27 10.06
N LYS A 28 -5.59 11.02 10.89
CA LYS A 28 -5.73 10.93 12.35
C LYS A 28 -5.00 12.06 13.08
N SER A 29 -4.44 13.01 12.35
CA SER A 29 -3.55 14.05 12.88
C SER A 29 -3.67 15.33 12.07
N GLY A 30 -3.90 16.46 12.73
CA GLY A 30 -3.82 17.80 12.14
C GLY A 30 -5.05 18.28 11.36
N ARG A 31 -5.97 17.40 10.95
CA ARG A 31 -7.30 17.78 10.41
C ARG A 31 -8.30 16.64 10.53
N HIS A 32 -9.59 16.98 10.44
CA HIS A 32 -10.68 16.02 10.34
C HIS A 32 -10.57 15.19 9.05
N SER A 33 -10.96 13.92 9.15
CA SER A 33 -10.99 12.98 8.02
C SER A 33 -12.23 13.23 7.17
N ALA A 34 -12.12 13.08 5.85
CA ALA A 34 -13.27 13.10 4.96
C ALA A 34 -14.01 11.76 4.96
N VAL A 35 -13.31 10.65 5.24
CA VAL A 35 -13.95 9.31 5.34
C VAL A 35 -14.88 9.25 6.56
N PRO A 36 -16.17 8.94 6.39
CA PRO A 36 -17.13 8.79 7.48
C PRO A 36 -16.78 7.63 8.42
N ASP A 37 -17.11 7.79 9.71
CA ASP A 37 -16.83 6.77 10.73
C ASP A 37 -17.53 5.43 10.47
N ALA A 38 -18.76 5.46 9.92
CA ALA A 38 -19.48 4.24 9.54
C ALA A 38 -18.70 3.40 8.51
N ILE A 39 -17.99 4.03 7.58
CA ILE A 39 -17.12 3.34 6.62
C ILE A 39 -15.85 2.87 7.31
N ALA A 40 -15.23 3.72 8.13
CA ALA A 40 -13.99 3.41 8.82
C ALA A 40 -14.11 2.25 9.84
N GLN A 41 -15.31 2.04 10.40
CA GLN A 41 -15.64 0.95 11.32
C GLN A 41 -16.01 -0.35 10.61
N SER A 42 -16.20 -0.33 9.29
CA SER A 42 -16.56 -1.54 8.54
C SER A 42 -15.38 -2.54 8.46
N GLU A 43 -15.70 -3.83 8.50
CA GLU A 43 -14.71 -4.90 8.35
C GLU A 43 -13.95 -4.80 7.02
N GLY A 44 -14.68 -4.53 5.92
CA GLY A 44 -14.09 -4.38 4.59
C GLY A 44 -13.07 -3.25 4.53
N TYR A 45 -13.31 -2.15 5.25
CA TYR A 45 -12.35 -1.06 5.36
C TYR A 45 -11.10 -1.48 6.14
N ALA A 46 -11.26 -2.17 7.27
CA ALA A 46 -10.13 -2.68 8.06
C ALA A 46 -9.22 -3.62 7.23
N VAL A 47 -9.81 -4.57 6.50
CA VAL A 47 -9.08 -5.50 5.62
C VAL A 47 -8.36 -4.75 4.50
N SER A 48 -9.03 -3.80 3.85
CA SER A 48 -8.44 -3.00 2.78
C SER A 48 -7.23 -2.19 3.27
N GLN A 49 -7.34 -1.60 4.46
CA GLN A 49 -6.25 -0.85 5.09
C GLN A 49 -5.05 -1.73 5.47
N GLN A 50 -5.29 -2.98 5.90
CA GLN A 50 -4.21 -3.93 6.14
C GLN A 50 -3.50 -4.32 4.84
N LYS A 51 -4.24 -4.66 3.79
CA LYS A 51 -3.67 -5.01 2.46
C LYS A 51 -2.86 -3.85 1.87
N ARG A 52 -3.35 -2.63 2.01
CA ARG A 52 -2.64 -1.43 1.56
C ARG A 52 -1.26 -1.28 2.21
N LYS A 53 -1.15 -1.50 3.52
CA LYS A 53 0.15 -1.46 4.22
C LYS A 53 1.14 -2.48 3.66
N LEU A 54 0.67 -3.67 3.26
CA LEU A 54 1.52 -4.69 2.64
C LEU A 54 2.08 -4.21 1.30
N ILE A 55 1.24 -3.56 0.49
CA ILE A 55 1.66 -2.98 -0.80
C ILE A 55 2.66 -1.84 -0.57
N GLU A 56 2.36 -0.93 0.36
CA GLU A 56 3.25 0.19 0.70
C GLU A 56 4.63 -0.27 1.19
N GLN A 57 4.71 -1.36 1.94
CA GLN A 57 5.99 -1.95 2.36
C GLN A 57 6.83 -2.39 1.17
N GLY A 58 6.24 -3.09 0.19
CA GLY A 58 6.93 -3.51 -1.03
C GLY A 58 7.46 -2.32 -1.84
N PHE A 59 6.62 -1.30 -2.07
CA PHE A 59 7.05 -0.08 -2.76
C PHE A 59 8.09 0.73 -1.98
N GLY A 60 7.99 0.76 -0.65
CA GLY A 60 8.99 1.35 0.22
C GLY A 60 10.34 0.67 0.08
N TRP A 61 10.37 -0.66 0.21
CA TRP A 61 11.57 -1.48 0.05
C TRP A 61 12.19 -1.33 -1.34
N ALA A 62 11.37 -1.31 -2.40
CA ALA A 62 11.87 -1.14 -3.75
C ALA A 62 12.56 0.20 -3.96
N LYS A 63 12.05 1.27 -3.35
CA LYS A 63 12.65 2.60 -3.42
C LYS A 63 13.94 2.70 -2.60
N THR A 64 13.98 2.11 -1.40
CA THR A 64 15.10 2.26 -0.47
C THR A 64 16.21 1.24 -0.67
N VAL A 65 15.85 -0.03 -0.88
CA VAL A 65 16.79 -1.15 -1.05
C VAL A 65 16.93 -1.52 -2.52
N GLY A 66 15.82 -1.54 -3.26
CA GLY A 66 15.79 -1.93 -4.66
C GLY A 66 16.27 -0.89 -5.67
N GLY A 67 16.70 0.30 -5.22
CA GLY A 67 17.20 1.37 -6.09
C GLY A 67 16.15 2.06 -6.98
N MET A 68 14.86 1.76 -6.82
CA MET A 68 13.80 2.30 -7.68
C MET A 68 13.47 3.78 -7.42
N ARG A 69 14.08 4.41 -6.41
CA ARG A 69 13.93 5.86 -6.18
C ARG A 69 14.60 6.70 -7.27
N GLN A 70 15.74 6.23 -7.79
CA GLN A 70 16.50 6.87 -8.86
C GLN A 70 17.06 5.77 -9.77
N VAL A 71 16.24 5.31 -10.71
CA VAL A 71 16.60 4.24 -11.63
C VAL A 71 17.67 4.71 -12.63
N MET A 72 18.73 3.92 -12.82
CA MET A 72 19.88 4.29 -13.66
C MET A 72 19.77 3.82 -15.12
N VAL A 73 18.65 3.19 -15.51
CA VAL A 73 18.38 2.77 -16.89
C VAL A 73 17.46 3.77 -17.60
N ARG A 74 17.63 3.91 -18.93
CA ARG A 74 16.78 4.76 -19.77
C ARG A 74 15.82 3.93 -20.61
N GLY A 75 14.56 4.39 -20.71
CA GLY A 75 13.50 3.79 -21.51
C GLY A 75 12.58 2.86 -20.70
N LEU A 76 11.27 2.95 -20.97
CA LEU A 76 10.22 2.27 -20.21
C LEU A 76 10.43 0.76 -20.13
N LYS A 77 10.83 0.11 -21.23
CA LYS A 77 11.07 -1.33 -21.28
C LYS A 77 12.15 -1.79 -20.28
N LYS A 78 13.23 -1.02 -20.13
CA LYS A 78 14.31 -1.35 -19.19
C LYS A 78 13.90 -1.09 -17.75
N VAL A 79 13.17 0.00 -17.52
CA VAL A 79 12.63 0.34 -16.18
C VAL A 79 11.65 -0.74 -15.72
N ASP A 80 10.78 -1.21 -16.61
CA ASP A 80 9.81 -2.27 -16.33
C ASP A 80 10.50 -3.59 -15.93
N GLN A 81 11.49 -4.03 -16.72
CA GLN A 81 12.30 -5.21 -16.38
C GLN A 81 12.96 -5.09 -15.00
N MET A 82 13.57 -3.93 -14.70
CA MET A 82 14.19 -3.70 -13.41
C MET A 82 13.16 -3.71 -12.28
N PHE A 83 12.00 -3.08 -12.48
CA PHE A 83 10.92 -3.08 -11.50
C PHE A 83 10.42 -4.49 -11.18
N VAL A 84 10.15 -5.31 -12.21
CA VAL A 84 9.71 -6.70 -12.03
C VAL A 84 10.77 -7.51 -11.28
N LEU A 85 12.05 -7.37 -11.64
CA LEU A 85 13.14 -8.05 -10.94
C LEU A 85 13.23 -7.62 -9.46
N THR A 86 13.11 -6.32 -9.18
CA THR A 86 13.09 -5.79 -7.81
C THR A 86 11.91 -6.33 -7.00
N MET A 87 10.71 -6.38 -7.58
CA MET A 87 9.53 -6.95 -6.91
C MET A 87 9.70 -8.45 -6.65
N ALA A 88 10.27 -9.20 -7.59
CA ALA A 88 10.57 -10.62 -7.41
C ALA A 88 11.55 -10.84 -6.25
N ALA A 89 12.62 -10.04 -6.16
CA ALA A 89 13.56 -10.08 -5.05
C ALA A 89 12.89 -9.74 -3.71
N TYR A 90 12.02 -8.73 -3.67
CA TYR A 90 11.23 -8.41 -2.48
C TYR A 90 10.37 -9.60 -2.03
N ASN A 91 9.70 -10.28 -2.97
CA ASN A 91 8.91 -11.47 -2.65
C ASN A 91 9.74 -12.58 -2.03
N LEU A 92 10.97 -12.83 -2.51
CA LEU A 92 11.88 -13.80 -1.90
C LEU A 92 12.26 -13.43 -0.46
N VAL A 93 12.62 -12.16 -0.22
CA VAL A 93 12.93 -11.65 1.13
C VAL A 93 11.73 -11.79 2.06
N ARG A 94 10.53 -11.46 1.57
CA ARG A 94 9.29 -11.60 2.32
C ARG A 94 8.98 -13.05 2.66
N MET A 95 9.15 -13.98 1.71
CA MET A 95 8.91 -15.41 1.96
C MET A 95 9.84 -15.98 3.03
N ARG A 96 11.10 -15.53 3.10
CA ARG A 96 12.02 -15.92 4.19
C ARG A 96 11.44 -15.58 5.56
N THR A 97 10.96 -14.35 5.75
CA THR A 97 10.35 -13.92 7.02
C THR A 97 9.06 -14.68 7.32
N LEU A 98 8.21 -14.90 6.32
CA LEU A 98 6.96 -15.66 6.49
C LEU A 98 7.23 -17.13 6.85
N GLY A 99 8.24 -17.75 6.27
CA GLY A 99 8.66 -19.11 6.61
C GLY A 99 9.12 -19.23 8.06
N GLN A 100 9.89 -18.26 8.56
CA GLN A 100 10.32 -18.23 9.97
C GLN A 100 9.13 -18.10 10.93
N ILE A 101 8.17 -17.23 10.62
CA ILE A 101 6.94 -17.08 11.41
C ILE A 101 6.16 -18.39 11.45
N ARG A 102 6.02 -19.08 10.32
CA ARG A 102 5.31 -20.36 10.26
C ARG A 102 5.95 -21.40 11.19
N THR A 103 7.29 -21.48 11.23
CA THR A 103 7.99 -22.41 12.12
C THR A 103 7.79 -22.07 13.59
N GLN A 104 7.75 -20.78 13.94
CA GLN A 104 7.50 -20.32 15.31
C GLN A 104 6.08 -20.59 15.80
N VAL A 105 5.07 -20.50 14.93
CA VAL A 105 3.66 -20.80 15.27
C VAL A 105 3.41 -22.31 15.38
N ALA A 106 4.25 -23.14 14.78
CA ALA A 106 4.14 -24.60 14.82
C ALA A 106 4.88 -25.26 15.99
N GLN A 107 5.60 -24.47 16.80
CA GLN A 107 6.26 -24.88 18.06
C GLN A 107 5.38 -24.52 19.26
#